data_AF-A0A5K1DZT7-F1
#
_entry.id   AF-A0A5K1DZT7-F1
#
_cell.length_a   1.000
_cell.length_b   1.000
_cell.length_c   1.000
_cell.angle_alpha   90.00
_cell.angle_beta   90.00
_cell.angle_gamma   90.00
#
_symmetry.space_group_name_H-M   'P 1'
#
loop_
_entity.id
_entity.type
_entity.pdbx_description
1 polymer ?
#
loop_
_entity_poly.entity_id
_entity_poly.type
_entity_poly.pdbx_seq_one_letter_code
_entity_poly.pdbx_strand_id
1 'polypeptide(L)'
;MSDLVTRRKPKRLRSLVWNDFKKIKKNGKDLAMCKNCSKEFVGGGTTHLRKHLLRCVKKPSTDVASQVVAVSDNNKEETPPLATPEPPKIISSVKFDQEQSQFDLARMIILHDYPFSLVEHVGFKIFVNNLQPQFKMVSPNTVKADCLTIFEQEKEKLYDVLDKLPGRVNLTANMWTSYQNVSYLCLTAQYIDESWALQKKILNFVVAEPPYTGEAVSELIMTCLMDWNIYHKLFAITMETSSTNDTVVSRIRGLLTEKRMLVGGGLFFHVQCATHCLSLIAQDGLELINEVVHKIRESVKLVKSSQAREQKFNEVANQVRVHSQRSMCLDIPAQWNSTYLMMEVALEYKEAFSYLQKHDPSYGVAPTDREWEVASLISNHLKLLYEVAKDFLGTKYPTSNLYFPALCAMKLQLTEWSKSINSFICSMAAKMKENFDKYWKFSSMLLAVAVILDPRFKMKLVEYYYQRIYGNGAAEHVKEVYDSITNLYNEYAGHSASNVPYQEYSGQVGSVQGNESNGNLLPDVTNDIRDNLRGFDEFLNATTETQRTKSDLDLYLEEGVAPRSHEFNILSWWRINAPKYPVLSRMARDILGVPVSTVAFESTFNTRGR
;
A
#
# COMPACT_ATOMS: atom_id res chain seq x y z
N MET A 1 89.95 33.73 12.48
CA MET A 1 89.69 32.36 12.98
C MET A 1 88.29 32.34 13.57
N SER A 2 87.51 31.27 13.32
CA SER A 2 86.19 30.95 13.90
C SER A 2 85.04 31.98 13.81
N ASP A 3 84.08 31.63 12.94
CA ASP A 3 82.63 31.54 13.21
C ASP A 3 81.66 32.74 12.99
N LEU A 4 81.14 32.73 11.76
CA LEU A 4 79.91 33.35 11.29
C LEU A 4 78.66 32.90 12.10
N VAL A 5 78.17 33.75 13.00
CA VAL A 5 76.82 33.59 13.60
C VAL A 5 75.82 34.53 12.93
N THR A 6 75.30 34.15 11.77
CA THR A 6 74.16 34.84 11.14
C THR A 6 72.87 34.56 11.92
N ARG A 7 72.44 35.54 12.74
CA ARG A 7 71.13 35.50 13.43
C ARG A 7 69.97 35.45 12.42
N ARG A 8 69.48 34.25 12.11
CA ARG A 8 68.29 34.04 11.27
C ARG A 8 67.06 34.71 11.90
N LYS A 9 66.42 35.65 11.20
CA LYS A 9 65.12 36.23 11.58
C LYS A 9 64.07 35.11 11.75
N PRO A 10 63.18 35.18 12.76
CA PRO A 10 62.16 34.15 12.98
C PRO A 10 61.19 34.09 11.78
N LYS A 11 61.00 32.89 11.21
CA LYS A 11 60.06 32.66 10.10
C LYS A 11 58.63 32.98 10.55
N ARG A 12 57.91 33.85 9.81
CA ARG A 12 56.46 34.08 9.98
C ARG A 12 55.70 32.75 9.92
N LEU A 13 54.86 32.51 10.92
CA LEU A 13 54.01 31.32 10.99
C LEU A 13 52.81 31.52 10.05
N ARG A 14 52.72 30.72 8.97
CA ARG A 14 51.71 30.88 7.91
C ARG A 14 50.38 30.18 8.15
N SER A 15 50.22 29.46 9.27
CA SER A 15 49.02 28.63 9.52
C SER A 15 48.20 29.19 10.68
N LEU A 16 46.90 29.37 10.46
CA LEU A 16 45.92 29.83 11.45
C LEU A 16 45.89 28.99 12.73
N VAL A 17 46.34 27.73 12.67
CA VAL A 17 46.44 26.82 13.83
C VAL A 17 47.30 27.42 14.95
N TRP A 18 48.27 28.30 14.64
CA TRP A 18 49.08 28.97 15.66
C TRP A 18 48.31 30.04 16.47
N ASN A 19 47.06 30.37 16.11
CA ASN A 19 46.21 31.24 16.92
C ASN A 19 45.83 30.56 18.26
N ASP A 20 45.58 29.26 18.26
CA ASP A 20 45.21 28.47 19.46
C ASP A 20 46.42 27.86 20.21
N PHE A 21 47.66 28.11 19.78
CA PHE A 21 48.87 27.53 20.39
C PHE A 21 49.94 28.59 20.72
N LYS A 22 50.77 28.32 21.73
CA LYS A 22 51.96 29.09 22.08
C LYS A 22 53.21 28.25 21.81
N LYS A 23 54.20 28.78 21.09
CA LYS A 23 55.51 28.15 20.99
C LYS A 23 56.26 28.30 22.32
N ILE A 24 56.83 27.20 22.79
CA ILE A 24 57.68 27.10 23.98
C ILE A 24 58.94 26.32 23.60
N LYS A 25 60.03 26.54 24.33
CA LYS A 25 61.31 25.87 24.08
C LYS A 25 61.82 25.25 25.38
N LYS A 26 61.98 23.93 25.38
CA LYS A 26 62.28 23.13 26.58
C LYS A 26 63.32 22.08 26.20
N ASN A 27 64.40 21.97 26.97
CA ASN A 27 65.52 21.06 26.72
C ASN A 27 66.00 21.08 25.25
N GLY A 28 66.20 22.28 24.69
CA GLY A 28 66.66 22.50 23.32
C GLY A 28 65.62 22.28 22.19
N LYS A 29 64.47 21.66 22.48
CA LYS A 29 63.44 21.34 21.47
C LYS A 29 62.36 22.43 21.38
N ASP A 30 61.96 22.75 20.15
CA ASP A 30 60.79 23.61 19.88
C ASP A 30 59.50 22.79 20.06
N LEU A 31 58.63 23.27 20.95
CA LEU A 31 57.36 22.67 21.36
C LEU A 31 56.21 23.65 21.09
N ALA A 32 55.00 23.12 20.89
CA ALA A 32 53.76 23.87 20.76
C ALA A 32 52.81 23.48 21.90
N MET A 33 52.43 24.45 22.75
CA MET A 33 51.49 24.24 23.84
C MET A 33 50.11 24.79 23.47
N CYS A 34 49.06 23.97 23.58
CA CYS A 34 47.69 24.41 23.33
C CYS A 34 47.26 25.44 24.38
N LYS A 35 46.71 26.59 23.97
CA LYS A 35 46.25 27.64 24.89
C LYS A 35 45.05 27.21 25.74
N ASN A 36 44.25 26.26 25.25
CA ASN A 36 42.95 25.89 25.84
C ASN A 36 43.07 24.72 26.84
N CYS A 37 43.99 23.78 26.63
CA CYS A 37 44.18 22.62 27.51
C CYS A 37 45.61 22.44 28.05
N SER A 38 46.54 23.32 27.70
CA SER A 38 47.95 23.31 28.10
C SER A 38 48.76 22.04 27.73
N LYS A 39 48.24 21.15 26.87
CA LYS A 39 49.03 20.02 26.35
C LYS A 39 50.15 20.50 25.43
N GLU A 40 51.36 19.98 25.65
CA GLU A 40 52.57 20.25 24.86
C GLU A 40 52.72 19.23 23.71
N PHE A 41 53.14 19.69 22.52
CA PHE A 41 53.36 18.88 21.32
C PHE A 41 54.75 19.16 20.73
N VAL A 42 55.53 18.12 20.41
CA VAL A 42 56.87 18.26 19.84
C VAL A 42 56.79 18.46 18.32
N GLY A 43 57.58 19.39 17.77
CA GLY A 43 57.82 19.50 16.32
C GLY A 43 57.14 20.68 15.63
N GLY A 44 57.61 20.97 14.41
CA GLY A 44 57.23 22.16 13.64
C GLY A 44 56.02 22.00 12.71
N GLY A 45 55.42 20.81 12.64
CA GLY A 45 54.26 20.52 11.78
C GLY A 45 52.97 21.11 12.34
N THR A 46 52.00 21.39 11.46
CA THR A 46 50.69 21.95 11.86
C THR A 46 49.56 20.93 11.79
N THR A 47 49.74 19.80 11.11
CA THR A 47 48.72 18.76 10.92
C THR A 47 48.30 18.09 12.24
N HIS A 48 49.27 17.74 13.11
CA HIS A 48 48.98 17.17 14.43
C HIS A 48 48.34 18.20 15.37
N LEU A 49 48.74 19.47 15.27
CA LEU A 49 48.12 20.57 16.03
C LEU A 49 46.66 20.80 15.60
N ARG A 50 46.36 20.76 14.30
CA ARG A 50 44.97 20.83 13.78
C ARG A 50 44.14 19.62 14.23
N LYS A 51 44.68 18.39 14.16
CA LYS A 51 44.00 17.19 14.68
C LYS A 51 43.71 17.28 16.18
N HIS A 52 44.56 17.96 16.96
CA HIS A 52 44.29 18.21 18.37
C HIS A 52 43.14 19.20 18.60
N LEU A 53 43.07 20.31 17.85
CA LEU A 53 42.00 21.31 18.03
C LEU A 53 40.59 20.72 17.83
N LEU A 54 40.42 19.84 16.84
CA LEU A 54 39.18 19.11 16.59
C LEU A 54 38.74 18.21 17.76
N ARG A 55 39.62 17.94 18.72
CA ARG A 55 39.39 17.03 19.88
C ARG A 55 39.74 17.70 21.22
N CYS A 56 39.92 19.01 21.25
CA CYS A 56 40.37 19.74 22.45
C CYS A 56 39.19 20.07 23.37
N VAL A 57 38.85 19.12 24.25
CA VAL A 57 37.68 19.16 25.18
C VAL A 57 37.57 20.44 26.03
N LYS A 58 38.66 21.18 26.26
CA LYS A 58 38.68 22.44 27.05
C LYS A 58 38.61 23.73 26.21
N LYS A 59 38.28 23.67 24.91
CA LYS A 59 38.06 24.90 24.11
C LYS A 59 36.66 25.45 24.40
N PRO A 60 36.51 26.72 24.86
CA PRO A 60 35.21 27.38 24.90
C PRO A 60 34.63 27.47 23.49
N SER A 61 33.35 27.17 23.31
CA SER A 61 32.66 27.25 22.02
C SER A 61 32.31 28.71 21.68
N THR A 62 33.32 29.49 21.30
CA THR A 62 33.13 30.83 20.75
C THR A 62 33.02 30.77 19.23
N ASP A 63 31.93 31.35 18.74
CA ASP A 63 31.59 31.76 17.38
C ASP A 63 31.30 30.68 16.33
N VAL A 64 29.98 30.53 16.12
CA VAL A 64 29.34 29.92 14.96
C VAL A 64 29.52 30.85 13.75
N ALA A 65 30.54 30.58 12.93
CA ALA A 65 30.59 31.03 11.55
C ALA A 65 31.44 30.08 10.70
N SER A 66 30.87 29.62 9.59
CA SER A 66 31.54 28.88 8.50
C SER A 66 31.93 27.41 8.76
N GLN A 67 31.08 26.48 8.29
CA GLN A 67 31.38 25.36 7.34
C GLN A 67 32.69 24.55 7.53
N VAL A 68 32.79 23.22 7.47
CA VAL A 68 31.98 22.06 7.01
C VAL A 68 32.51 20.80 7.76
N VAL A 69 32.00 19.55 7.70
CA VAL A 69 31.17 18.79 6.73
C VAL A 69 30.11 17.94 7.50
N ALA A 70 29.17 17.31 6.80
CA ALA A 70 28.27 16.27 7.31
C ALA A 70 28.99 15.00 7.82
N VAL A 71 28.28 14.23 8.66
CA VAL A 71 28.46 12.79 8.79
C VAL A 71 27.23 12.12 8.16
N SER A 72 27.44 11.42 7.06
CA SER A 72 26.52 10.38 6.59
C SER A 72 27.16 9.03 6.91
N ASP A 73 26.60 8.34 7.91
CA ASP A 73 26.88 6.92 8.11
C ASP A 73 26.15 6.10 7.05
N ASN A 74 26.87 5.21 6.37
CA ASN A 74 26.32 3.96 5.89
C ASN A 74 27.46 2.95 5.70
N ASN A 75 27.34 1.81 6.37
CA ASN A 75 28.26 0.69 6.22
C ASN A 75 27.97 -0.06 4.91
N LYS A 76 29.00 -0.29 4.09
CA LYS A 76 29.58 -1.63 3.82
C LYS A 76 30.69 -1.56 2.76
N GLU A 77 31.57 -2.55 2.79
CA GLU A 77 32.64 -2.82 1.81
C GLU A 77 32.01 -3.11 0.41
N GLU A 78 32.68 -3.02 -0.75
CA GLU A 78 34.07 -3.37 -1.13
C GLU A 78 34.67 -2.42 -2.22
N THR A 79 35.93 -2.62 -2.61
CA THR A 79 36.74 -1.80 -3.57
C THR A 79 37.31 -2.67 -4.71
N PRO A 80 38.06 -2.21 -5.76
CA PRO A 80 38.41 -0.88 -6.35
C PRO A 80 38.12 -0.88 -7.91
N PRO A 81 38.73 -0.09 -8.87
CA PRO A 81 39.83 0.90 -8.77
C PRO A 81 39.78 2.22 -9.60
N LEU A 82 40.60 3.17 -9.13
CA LEU A 82 41.31 4.27 -9.81
C LEU A 82 40.59 5.20 -10.83
N ALA A 83 40.33 6.44 -10.39
CA ALA A 83 40.36 7.64 -11.22
C ALA A 83 40.98 8.82 -10.44
N THR A 84 41.64 9.75 -11.13
CA THR A 84 42.33 10.91 -10.54
C THR A 84 41.36 11.93 -9.94
N PRO A 85 41.74 12.66 -8.86
CA PRO A 85 40.86 13.64 -8.25
C PRO A 85 40.72 14.91 -9.11
N GLU A 86 39.50 15.18 -9.57
CA GLU A 86 39.12 16.48 -10.13
C GLU A 86 39.28 17.61 -9.08
N PRO A 87 39.55 18.86 -9.50
CA PRO A 87 39.65 19.98 -8.58
C PRO A 87 38.30 20.26 -7.89
N PRO A 88 38.30 20.77 -6.64
CA PRO A 88 37.09 20.93 -5.86
C PRO A 88 36.12 21.91 -6.53
N LYS A 89 34.90 21.45 -6.81
CA LYS A 89 33.79 22.31 -7.28
C LYS A 89 33.63 23.49 -6.32
N ILE A 90 33.70 24.69 -6.87
CA ILE A 90 33.49 25.94 -6.15
C ILE A 90 32.10 25.90 -5.50
N ILE A 91 32.03 26.26 -4.21
CA ILE A 91 30.76 26.37 -3.48
C ILE A 91 29.92 27.42 -4.21
N SER A 92 28.87 26.98 -4.90
CA SER A 92 27.87 27.89 -5.44
C SER A 92 27.20 28.63 -4.28
N SER A 93 27.08 29.96 -4.40
CA SER A 93 26.18 30.70 -3.53
C SER A 93 24.78 30.13 -3.73
N VAL A 94 24.17 29.58 -2.67
CA VAL A 94 22.78 29.10 -2.74
C VAL A 94 21.89 30.32 -2.99
N LYS A 95 21.52 30.51 -4.25
CA LYS A 95 20.63 31.58 -4.68
C LYS A 95 19.24 31.23 -4.18
N PHE A 96 18.57 32.18 -3.52
CA PHE A 96 17.17 32.01 -3.15
C PHE A 96 16.30 31.89 -4.40
N ASP A 97 15.43 30.89 -4.39
CA ASP A 97 14.45 30.60 -5.44
C ASP A 97 13.04 30.73 -4.87
N GLN A 98 12.30 31.72 -5.37
CA GLN A 98 10.94 32.03 -4.94
C GLN A 98 9.94 30.98 -5.43
N GLU A 99 10.09 30.48 -6.66
CA GLU A 99 9.15 29.56 -7.31
C GLU A 99 9.29 28.17 -6.71
N GLN A 100 10.52 27.68 -6.52
CA GLN A 100 10.77 26.41 -5.81
C GLN A 100 10.23 26.46 -4.37
N SER A 101 10.40 27.58 -3.67
CA SER A 101 9.89 27.75 -2.30
C SER A 101 8.36 27.80 -2.24
N GLN A 102 7.69 28.35 -3.26
CA GLN A 102 6.23 28.34 -3.39
C GLN A 102 5.71 26.92 -3.70
N PHE A 103 6.37 26.21 -4.61
CA PHE A 103 6.07 24.82 -4.94
C PHE A 103 6.19 23.90 -3.73
N ASP A 104 7.26 24.03 -2.93
CA ASP A 104 7.43 23.25 -1.71
C ASP A 104 6.44 23.64 -0.59
N LEU A 105 5.99 24.91 -0.53
CA LEU A 105 4.89 25.33 0.35
C LEU A 105 3.56 24.68 -0.06
N ALA A 106 3.23 24.63 -1.35
CA ALA A 106 2.05 23.93 -1.86
C ALA A 106 2.13 22.41 -1.59
N ARG A 107 3.31 21.79 -1.80
CA ARG A 107 3.55 20.38 -1.45
C ARG A 107 3.43 20.10 0.04
N MET A 108 3.92 20.99 0.91
CA MET A 108 3.76 20.88 2.37
C MET A 108 2.27 20.92 2.75
N ILE A 109 1.50 21.78 2.10
CA ILE A 109 0.05 21.91 2.31
C ILE A 109 -0.71 20.63 1.88
N ILE A 110 -0.36 20.06 0.72
CA ILE A 110 -0.91 18.77 0.26
C ILE A 110 -0.51 17.61 1.20
N LEU A 111 0.76 17.54 1.60
CA LEU A 111 1.31 16.42 2.38
C LEU A 111 0.75 16.34 3.82
N HIS A 112 0.37 17.48 4.39
CA HIS A 112 -0.05 17.59 5.78
C HIS A 112 -1.51 18.05 5.97
N ASP A 113 -2.29 18.11 4.88
CA ASP A 113 -3.70 18.55 4.89
C ASP A 113 -3.90 19.89 5.63
N TYR A 114 -3.03 20.85 5.30
CA TYR A 114 -3.13 22.18 5.89
C TYR A 114 -4.19 23.02 5.15
N PRO A 115 -4.96 23.86 5.86
CA PRO A 115 -5.89 24.77 5.20
C PRO A 115 -5.11 25.80 4.38
N PHE A 116 -5.61 26.17 3.19
CA PHE A 116 -4.98 27.18 2.34
C PHE A 116 -4.79 28.54 3.04
N SER A 117 -5.62 28.85 4.05
CA SER A 117 -5.49 30.05 4.90
C SER A 117 -4.24 30.06 5.80
N LEU A 118 -3.49 28.96 5.91
CA LEU A 118 -2.23 28.90 6.66
C LEU A 118 -1.26 30.03 6.23
N VAL A 119 -1.21 30.34 4.94
CA VAL A 119 -0.34 31.41 4.41
C VAL A 119 -0.76 32.81 4.84
N GLU A 120 -1.97 32.98 5.37
CA GLU A 120 -2.46 34.25 5.91
C GLU A 120 -2.16 34.43 7.40
N HIS A 121 -1.96 33.33 8.13
CA HIS A 121 -1.76 33.32 9.58
C HIS A 121 -0.54 34.17 9.98
N VAL A 122 -0.75 35.15 10.87
CA VAL A 122 0.28 36.12 11.29
C VAL A 122 1.54 35.43 11.83
N GLY A 123 1.37 34.41 12.67
CA GLY A 123 2.50 33.63 13.21
C GLY A 123 3.31 32.89 12.13
N PHE A 124 2.63 32.33 11.12
CA PHE A 124 3.29 31.64 10.01
C PHE A 124 4.07 32.62 9.12
N LYS A 125 3.49 33.79 8.81
CA LYS A 125 4.17 34.88 8.09
C LYS A 125 5.44 35.35 8.80
N ILE A 126 5.38 35.56 10.12
CA ILE A 126 6.54 35.95 10.93
C ILE A 126 7.61 34.86 10.92
N PHE A 127 7.21 33.59 11.08
CA PHE A 127 8.11 32.44 11.04
C PHE A 127 8.85 32.34 9.69
N VAL A 128 8.13 32.37 8.57
CA VAL A 128 8.72 32.29 7.22
C VAL A 128 9.64 33.48 6.95
N ASN A 129 9.21 34.71 7.29
CA ASN A 129 10.02 35.92 7.12
C ASN A 129 11.34 35.86 7.92
N ASN A 130 11.33 35.27 9.13
CA ASN A 130 12.54 35.13 9.94
C ASN A 130 13.50 34.03 9.41
N LEU A 131 12.99 33.03 8.69
CA LEU A 131 13.80 32.01 8.02
C LEU A 131 14.37 32.51 6.69
N GLN A 132 13.56 33.20 5.88
CA GLN A 132 13.95 33.74 4.58
C GLN A 132 13.22 35.06 4.30
N PRO A 133 13.81 36.23 4.65
CA PRO A 133 13.19 37.54 4.44
C PRO A 133 12.92 37.91 2.97
N GLN A 134 13.55 37.22 2.02
CA GLN A 134 13.31 37.46 0.58
C GLN A 134 12.06 36.74 0.07
N PHE A 135 11.50 35.78 0.82
CA PHE A 135 10.33 35.03 0.39
C PHE A 135 9.06 35.88 0.45
N LYS A 136 8.47 36.14 -0.72
CA LYS A 136 7.18 36.82 -0.82
C LYS A 136 6.07 35.82 -0.54
N MET A 137 5.38 36.01 0.59
CA MET A 137 4.21 35.22 0.95
C MET A 137 3.12 35.32 -0.13
N VAL A 138 2.50 34.19 -0.43
CA VAL A 138 1.46 34.02 -1.45
C VAL A 138 0.06 34.14 -0.85
N SER A 139 -0.96 34.36 -1.70
CA SER A 139 -2.37 34.31 -1.28
C SER A 139 -2.89 32.87 -1.21
N PRO A 140 -3.96 32.57 -0.45
CA PRO A 140 -4.61 31.25 -0.48
C PRO A 140 -5.07 30.83 -1.87
N ASN A 141 -5.50 31.78 -2.72
CA ASN A 141 -5.89 31.51 -4.10
C ASN A 141 -4.69 31.11 -4.98
N THR A 142 -3.53 31.73 -4.77
CA THR A 142 -2.28 31.37 -5.43
C THR A 142 -1.87 29.94 -5.04
N VAL A 143 -1.81 29.66 -3.74
CA VAL A 143 -1.51 28.30 -3.23
C VAL A 143 -2.46 27.25 -3.79
N LYS A 144 -3.76 27.56 -3.86
CA LYS A 144 -4.76 26.66 -4.44
C LYS A 144 -4.46 26.38 -5.92
N ALA A 145 -4.09 27.41 -6.69
CA ALA A 145 -3.66 27.23 -8.08
C ALA A 145 -2.38 26.39 -8.18
N ASP A 146 -1.36 26.66 -7.35
CA ASP A 146 -0.11 25.89 -7.29
C ASP A 146 -0.38 24.41 -6.98
N CYS A 147 -1.29 24.11 -6.05
CA CYS A 147 -1.73 22.74 -5.74
C CYS A 147 -2.44 22.05 -6.91
N LEU A 148 -3.24 22.79 -7.69
CA LEU A 148 -3.88 22.26 -8.91
C LEU A 148 -2.86 22.02 -10.04
N THR A 149 -1.85 22.89 -10.17
CA THR A 149 -0.73 22.68 -11.11
C THR A 149 0.07 21.44 -10.74
N ILE A 150 0.35 21.21 -9.45
CA ILE A 150 0.97 19.96 -8.97
C ILE A 150 0.08 18.76 -9.32
N PHE A 151 -1.24 18.86 -9.11
CA PHE A 151 -2.16 17.77 -9.43
C PHE A 151 -2.15 17.41 -10.92
N GLU A 152 -2.27 18.36 -11.84
CA GLU A 152 -2.26 18.05 -13.28
C GLU A 152 -0.89 17.46 -13.73
N GLN A 153 0.23 17.93 -13.17
CA GLN A 153 1.55 17.35 -13.44
C GLN A 153 1.69 15.90 -12.94
N GLU A 154 1.15 15.57 -11.76
CA GLU A 154 1.17 14.20 -11.23
C GLU A 154 0.16 13.29 -11.93
N LYS A 155 -0.95 13.85 -12.43
CA LYS A 155 -1.95 13.18 -13.25
C LYS A 155 -1.38 12.78 -14.61
N GLU A 156 -0.65 13.67 -15.29
CA GLU A 156 0.05 13.37 -16.55
C GLU A 156 1.07 12.23 -16.36
N LYS A 157 1.90 12.29 -15.31
CA LYS A 157 2.83 11.20 -14.95
C LYS A 157 2.11 9.87 -14.70
N LEU A 158 0.96 9.91 -14.02
CA LEU A 158 0.17 8.70 -13.75
C LEU A 158 -0.48 8.14 -15.02
N TYR A 159 -0.96 9.00 -15.92
CA TYR A 159 -1.47 8.60 -17.24
C TYR A 159 -0.39 7.83 -18.00
N ASP A 160 0.82 8.37 -18.06
CA ASP A 160 2.00 7.77 -18.68
C ASP A 160 2.35 6.38 -18.10
N VAL A 161 2.24 6.22 -16.78
CA VAL A 161 2.45 4.94 -16.08
C VAL A 161 1.36 3.91 -16.40
N LEU A 162 0.09 4.35 -16.50
CA LEU A 162 -1.05 3.47 -16.82
C LEU A 162 -1.05 3.06 -18.30
N ASP A 163 -0.66 3.97 -19.21
CA ASP A 163 -0.53 3.70 -20.65
C ASP A 163 0.61 2.70 -20.94
N LYS A 164 1.73 2.82 -20.23
CA LYS A 164 2.89 1.90 -20.38
C LYS A 164 2.76 0.62 -19.53
N LEU A 165 1.76 0.52 -18.67
CA LEU A 165 1.56 -0.64 -17.79
C LEU A 165 1.43 -1.95 -18.61
N PRO A 166 2.30 -2.97 -18.37
CA PRO A 166 2.28 -4.25 -19.08
C PRO A 166 1.24 -5.26 -18.55
N GLY A 167 0.62 -4.96 -17.41
CA GLY A 167 -0.53 -5.69 -16.86
C GLY A 167 -1.82 -4.88 -17.01
N ARG A 168 -2.91 -5.39 -16.43
CA ARG A 168 -4.22 -4.76 -16.41
C ARG A 168 -4.47 -3.96 -15.12
N VAL A 169 -5.50 -3.12 -15.19
CA VAL A 169 -5.96 -2.27 -14.09
C VAL A 169 -7.19 -2.89 -13.43
N ASN A 170 -7.18 -2.99 -12.11
CA ASN A 170 -8.35 -3.29 -11.30
C ASN A 170 -8.93 -2.00 -10.73
N LEU A 171 -10.25 -1.86 -10.72
CA LEU A 171 -10.93 -0.66 -10.26
C LEU A 171 -11.65 -0.94 -8.94
N THR A 172 -11.57 -0.04 -7.96
CA THR A 172 -12.63 0.08 -6.94
C THR A 172 -13.48 1.31 -7.25
N ALA A 173 -14.79 1.15 -7.26
CA ALA A 173 -15.74 2.25 -7.33
C ALA A 173 -16.54 2.33 -6.03
N ASN A 174 -16.38 3.44 -5.30
CA ASN A 174 -17.11 3.74 -4.08
C ASN A 174 -18.02 4.93 -4.31
N MET A 175 -19.27 4.83 -3.84
CA MET A 175 -20.19 5.96 -3.77
C MET A 175 -20.66 6.16 -2.35
N TRP A 176 -20.74 7.42 -1.91
CA TRP A 176 -21.32 7.77 -0.62
C TRP A 176 -21.94 9.16 -0.70
N THR A 177 -22.87 9.43 0.22
CA THR A 177 -23.50 10.73 0.37
C THR A 177 -22.94 11.43 1.60
N SER A 178 -22.50 12.68 1.43
CA SER A 178 -22.03 13.54 2.52
C SER A 178 -23.16 14.02 3.42
N TYR A 179 -22.81 14.57 4.58
CA TYR A 179 -23.76 15.23 5.49
C TYR A 179 -24.48 16.45 4.87
N GLN A 180 -23.99 16.97 3.74
CA GLN A 180 -24.64 18.04 2.97
C GLN A 180 -25.60 17.50 1.90
N ASN A 181 -25.90 16.19 1.91
CA ASN A 181 -26.67 15.46 0.90
C ASN A 181 -26.08 15.48 -0.53
N VAL A 182 -24.79 15.84 -0.67
CA VAL A 182 -24.04 15.73 -1.93
C VAL A 182 -23.43 14.33 -2.02
N SER A 183 -23.69 13.61 -3.12
CA SER A 183 -23.10 12.30 -3.39
C SER A 183 -21.80 12.43 -4.18
N TYR A 184 -20.85 11.56 -3.85
CA TYR A 184 -19.54 11.50 -4.49
C TYR A 184 -19.29 10.09 -5.03
N LEU A 185 -18.55 10.02 -6.14
CA LEU A 185 -17.96 8.81 -6.69
C LEU A 185 -16.44 8.93 -6.56
N CYS A 186 -15.81 7.96 -5.90
CA CYS A 186 -14.37 7.76 -5.92
C CYS A 186 -14.02 6.55 -6.78
N LEU A 187 -13.16 6.75 -7.77
CA LEU A 187 -12.54 5.70 -8.56
C LEU A 187 -11.09 5.55 -8.16
N THR A 188 -10.68 4.33 -7.82
CA THR A 188 -9.29 4.02 -7.48
C THR A 188 -8.80 2.86 -8.35
N ALA A 189 -7.70 3.09 -9.07
CA ALA A 189 -6.97 2.05 -9.77
C ALA A 189 -6.07 1.28 -8.79
N GLN A 190 -6.02 -0.04 -8.95
CA GLN A 190 -5.10 -0.93 -8.26
C GLN A 190 -4.48 -1.90 -9.27
N TYR A 191 -3.16 -1.98 -9.29
CA TYR A 191 -2.40 -2.74 -10.28
C TYR A 191 -1.04 -3.17 -9.71
N ILE A 192 -0.43 -4.20 -10.28
CA ILE A 192 0.94 -4.60 -9.94
C ILE A 192 1.89 -4.08 -11.02
N ASP A 193 2.88 -3.28 -10.61
CA ASP A 193 3.84 -2.66 -11.53
C ASP A 193 4.97 -3.60 -11.97
N GLU A 194 5.88 -3.09 -12.80
CA GLU A 194 7.04 -3.83 -13.31
C GLU A 194 8.00 -4.30 -12.21
N SER A 195 8.08 -3.56 -11.09
CA SER A 195 8.90 -3.92 -9.93
C SER A 195 8.28 -5.04 -9.09
N TRP A 196 7.05 -5.45 -9.43
CA TRP A 196 6.15 -6.32 -8.68
C TRP A 196 5.69 -5.72 -7.34
N ALA A 197 5.53 -4.39 -7.28
CA ALA A 197 4.86 -3.72 -6.18
C ALA A 197 3.37 -3.50 -6.51
N LEU A 198 2.51 -3.71 -5.52
CA LEU A 198 1.08 -3.40 -5.63
C LEU A 198 0.88 -1.89 -5.46
N GLN A 199 0.48 -1.23 -6.53
CA GLN A 199 0.18 0.19 -6.57
C GLN A 199 -1.33 0.43 -6.38
N LYS A 200 -1.65 1.53 -5.69
CA LYS A 200 -3.03 2.03 -5.54
C LYS A 200 -3.06 3.53 -5.75
N LYS A 201 -3.94 4.01 -6.64
CA LYS A 201 -4.01 5.41 -7.08
C LYS A 201 -5.46 5.85 -7.24
N ILE A 202 -5.86 6.90 -6.55
CA ILE A 202 -7.18 7.53 -6.78
C ILE A 202 -7.10 8.23 -8.14
N LEU A 203 -8.04 7.91 -9.03
CA LEU A 203 -8.13 8.44 -10.38
C LEU A 203 -9.14 9.60 -10.46
N ASN A 204 -10.29 9.44 -9.80
CA ASN A 204 -11.37 10.40 -9.81
C ASN A 204 -11.97 10.51 -8.42
N PHE A 205 -12.29 11.74 -8.02
CA PHE A 205 -13.13 12.06 -6.88
C PHE A 205 -14.11 13.12 -7.38
N VAL A 206 -15.28 12.68 -7.82
CA VAL A 206 -16.25 13.53 -8.54
C VAL A 206 -17.57 13.59 -7.80
N VAL A 207 -18.28 14.71 -7.93
CA VAL A 207 -19.68 14.81 -7.50
C VAL A 207 -20.51 13.97 -8.46
N ALA A 208 -21.37 13.10 -7.92
CA ALA A 208 -22.37 12.39 -8.70
C ALA A 208 -23.69 13.15 -8.61
N GLU A 209 -24.26 13.53 -9.75
CA GLU A 209 -25.56 14.19 -9.80
C GLU A 209 -26.71 13.15 -9.86
N PRO A 210 -27.89 13.46 -9.30
CA PRO A 210 -29.09 12.64 -9.51
C PRO A 210 -29.48 12.58 -11.00
N PRO A 211 -30.02 11.46 -11.49
CA PRO A 211 -30.50 10.30 -10.73
C PRO A 211 -29.41 9.26 -10.45
N TYR A 212 -29.38 8.69 -9.25
CA TYR A 212 -28.43 7.63 -8.86
C TYR A 212 -28.83 6.24 -9.38
N THR A 213 -29.30 6.14 -10.63
CA THR A 213 -29.63 4.85 -11.25
C THR A 213 -28.37 4.12 -11.68
N GLY A 214 -28.45 2.79 -11.78
CA GLY A 214 -27.32 1.98 -12.28
C GLY A 214 -26.91 2.32 -13.73
N GLU A 215 -27.79 2.99 -14.49
CA GLU A 215 -27.50 3.55 -15.81
C GLU A 215 -26.61 4.80 -15.71
N ALA A 216 -27.08 5.86 -15.04
CA ALA A 216 -26.32 7.11 -14.90
C ALA A 216 -24.98 6.91 -14.18
N VAL A 217 -24.93 6.04 -13.16
CA VAL A 217 -23.66 5.69 -12.50
C VAL A 217 -22.73 4.91 -13.44
N SER A 218 -23.25 4.00 -14.27
CA SER A 218 -22.41 3.30 -15.27
C SER A 218 -21.83 4.25 -16.32
N GLU A 219 -22.60 5.27 -16.74
CA GLU A 219 -22.15 6.29 -17.69
C GLU A 219 -21.07 7.18 -17.07
N LEU A 220 -21.28 7.68 -15.84
CA LEU A 220 -20.28 8.47 -15.12
C LEU A 220 -18.95 7.73 -14.94
N ILE A 221 -19.00 6.43 -14.58
CA ILE A 221 -17.80 5.59 -14.48
C ILE A 221 -17.15 5.43 -15.85
N MET A 222 -17.92 5.17 -16.91
CA MET A 222 -17.38 5.01 -18.27
C MET A 222 -16.72 6.29 -18.78
N THR A 223 -17.29 7.47 -18.54
CA THR A 223 -16.66 8.77 -18.88
C THR A 223 -15.30 8.90 -18.20
N CYS A 224 -15.23 8.66 -16.88
CA CYS A 224 -13.97 8.71 -16.14
C CYS A 224 -12.92 7.72 -16.71
N LEU A 225 -13.35 6.51 -17.10
CA LEU A 225 -12.47 5.49 -17.69
C LEU A 225 -11.98 5.85 -19.10
N MET A 226 -12.75 6.65 -19.85
CA MET A 226 -12.36 7.21 -21.14
C MET A 226 -11.37 8.38 -20.97
N ASP A 227 -11.61 9.28 -20.02
CA ASP A 227 -10.70 10.40 -19.70
C ASP A 227 -9.29 9.92 -19.32
N TRP A 228 -9.20 8.80 -18.61
CA TRP A 228 -7.93 8.14 -18.27
C TRP A 228 -7.43 7.14 -19.33
N ASN A 229 -8.17 6.91 -20.42
CA ASN A 229 -7.89 5.92 -21.45
C ASN A 229 -7.60 4.48 -20.93
N ILE A 230 -8.18 4.09 -19.79
CA ILE A 230 -7.93 2.76 -19.17
C ILE A 230 -9.06 1.74 -19.36
N TYR A 231 -10.20 2.13 -19.95
CA TYR A 231 -11.35 1.24 -20.16
C TYR A 231 -10.98 -0.10 -20.86
N HIS A 232 -10.03 -0.06 -21.79
CA HIS A 232 -9.55 -1.23 -22.53
C HIS A 232 -8.55 -2.10 -21.74
N LYS A 233 -7.98 -1.58 -20.64
CA LYS A 233 -7.04 -2.27 -19.74
C LYS A 233 -7.70 -2.83 -18.48
N LEU A 234 -9.02 -2.73 -18.32
CA LEU A 234 -9.68 -3.26 -17.13
C LEU A 234 -9.58 -4.79 -17.05
N PHE A 235 -9.40 -5.31 -15.83
CA PHE A 235 -9.56 -6.73 -15.50
C PHE A 235 -10.76 -6.99 -14.61
N ALA A 236 -10.90 -6.25 -13.50
CA ALA A 236 -12.03 -6.34 -12.59
C ALA A 236 -12.47 -4.98 -12.03
N ILE A 237 -13.77 -4.87 -11.69
CA ILE A 237 -14.37 -3.77 -10.93
C ILE A 237 -14.90 -4.32 -9.61
N THR A 238 -14.53 -3.65 -8.52
CA THR A 238 -14.95 -3.95 -7.15
C THR A 238 -15.88 -2.87 -6.64
N MET A 239 -17.09 -3.25 -6.23
CA MET A 239 -18.09 -2.35 -5.67
C MET A 239 -18.73 -2.93 -4.40
N GLU A 240 -19.43 -2.09 -3.65
CA GLU A 240 -20.23 -2.51 -2.49
C GLU A 240 -21.41 -3.40 -2.92
N THR A 241 -21.74 -4.42 -2.13
CA THR A 241 -22.85 -5.35 -2.40
C THR A 241 -24.19 -4.61 -2.42
N SER A 242 -24.73 -4.35 -3.62
CA SER A 242 -26.09 -3.82 -3.82
C SER A 242 -26.59 -4.14 -5.24
N SER A 243 -27.91 -4.27 -5.41
CA SER A 243 -28.53 -4.52 -6.72
C SER A 243 -28.31 -3.39 -7.73
N THR A 244 -28.18 -2.14 -7.26
CA THR A 244 -27.80 -0.99 -8.10
C THR A 244 -26.39 -1.19 -8.65
N ASN A 245 -25.42 -1.57 -7.81
CA ASN A 245 -24.03 -1.79 -8.24
C ASN A 245 -23.91 -3.04 -9.13
N ASP A 246 -24.66 -4.11 -8.86
CA ASP A 246 -24.76 -5.27 -9.76
C ASP A 246 -25.20 -4.84 -11.17
N THR A 247 -26.13 -3.89 -11.27
CA THR A 247 -26.60 -3.30 -12.53
C THR A 247 -25.51 -2.46 -13.21
N VAL A 248 -24.82 -1.60 -12.45
CA VAL A 248 -23.68 -0.78 -12.94
C VAL A 248 -22.61 -1.66 -13.58
N VAL A 249 -22.12 -2.66 -12.84
CA VAL A 249 -21.05 -3.55 -13.31
C VAL A 249 -21.53 -4.40 -14.48
N SER A 250 -22.79 -4.86 -14.50
CA SER A 250 -23.31 -5.63 -15.64
C SER A 250 -23.43 -4.78 -16.92
N ARG A 251 -23.78 -3.49 -16.83
CA ARG A 251 -23.80 -2.58 -18.00
C ARG A 251 -22.39 -2.34 -18.54
N ILE A 252 -21.45 -1.98 -17.67
CA ILE A 252 -20.03 -1.78 -18.06
C ILE A 252 -19.47 -3.07 -18.68
N ARG A 253 -19.72 -4.23 -18.06
CA ARG A 253 -19.31 -5.53 -18.59
C ARG A 253 -19.86 -5.77 -19.99
N GLY A 254 -21.16 -5.53 -20.21
CA GLY A 254 -21.79 -5.71 -21.53
C GLY A 254 -21.09 -4.91 -22.62
N LEU A 255 -20.87 -3.61 -22.38
CA LEU A 255 -20.20 -2.70 -23.32
C LEU A 255 -18.76 -3.11 -23.64
N LEU A 256 -18.01 -3.61 -22.64
CA LEU A 256 -16.61 -4.02 -22.82
C LEU A 256 -16.48 -5.44 -23.40
N THR A 257 -17.42 -6.35 -23.11
CA THR A 257 -17.48 -7.70 -23.72
C THR A 257 -17.85 -7.62 -25.20
N GLU A 258 -18.81 -6.77 -25.59
CA GLU A 258 -19.15 -6.53 -27.00
C GLU A 258 -17.93 -6.06 -27.81
N LYS A 259 -17.13 -5.16 -27.23
CA LYS A 259 -15.88 -4.65 -27.82
C LYS A 259 -14.67 -5.59 -27.65
N ARG A 260 -14.84 -6.79 -27.08
CA ARG A 260 -13.78 -7.78 -26.80
C ARG A 260 -12.61 -7.24 -25.97
N MET A 261 -12.88 -6.37 -25.01
CA MET A 261 -11.86 -5.71 -24.17
C MET A 261 -11.56 -6.46 -22.86
N LEU A 262 -12.49 -7.32 -22.40
CA LEU A 262 -12.37 -8.06 -21.15
C LEU A 262 -11.77 -9.46 -21.35
N VAL A 263 -10.87 -9.85 -20.44
CA VAL A 263 -10.34 -11.23 -20.38
C VAL A 263 -11.39 -12.19 -19.81
N GLY A 264 -11.38 -13.44 -20.26
CA GLY A 264 -12.24 -14.51 -19.77
C GLY A 264 -13.72 -14.25 -20.04
N GLY A 265 -14.04 -13.48 -21.09
CA GLY A 265 -15.40 -12.99 -21.37
C GLY A 265 -15.98 -12.09 -20.26
N GLY A 266 -15.16 -11.62 -19.31
CA GLY A 266 -15.59 -10.90 -18.13
C GLY A 266 -16.06 -11.80 -16.97
N LEU A 267 -15.69 -13.08 -16.94
CA LEU A 267 -16.00 -14.02 -15.83
C LEU A 267 -15.56 -13.47 -14.46
N PHE A 268 -14.37 -12.87 -14.40
CA PHE A 268 -13.78 -12.31 -13.17
C PHE A 268 -14.06 -10.81 -12.99
N PHE A 269 -14.88 -10.20 -13.86
CA PHE A 269 -14.99 -8.76 -13.96
C PHE A 269 -15.75 -8.11 -12.78
N HIS A 270 -16.70 -8.83 -12.17
CA HIS A 270 -17.48 -8.31 -11.05
C HIS A 270 -16.99 -8.90 -9.73
N VAL A 271 -16.50 -8.03 -8.85
CA VAL A 271 -16.09 -8.38 -7.49
C VAL A 271 -16.95 -7.57 -6.52
N GLN A 272 -17.50 -8.24 -5.52
CA GLN A 272 -18.18 -7.53 -4.43
C GLN A 272 -17.20 -7.24 -3.30
N CYS A 273 -17.43 -6.15 -2.57
CA CYS A 273 -16.58 -5.73 -1.46
C CYS A 273 -16.78 -6.65 -0.24
N ALA A 274 -15.73 -7.38 0.15
CA ALA A 274 -15.77 -8.26 1.32
C ALA A 274 -16.06 -7.48 2.60
N THR A 275 -15.39 -6.34 2.85
CA THR A 275 -15.62 -5.55 4.08
C THR A 275 -17.03 -4.98 4.16
N HIS A 276 -17.66 -4.63 3.03
CA HIS A 276 -19.08 -4.28 2.99
C HIS A 276 -19.98 -5.49 3.29
N CYS A 277 -19.69 -6.67 2.73
CA CYS A 277 -20.39 -7.90 3.07
C CYS A 277 -20.28 -8.22 4.57
N LEU A 278 -19.08 -8.09 5.18
CA LEU A 278 -18.86 -8.24 6.62
C LEU A 278 -19.72 -7.25 7.43
N SER A 279 -19.85 -6.00 6.98
CA SER A 279 -20.72 -5.01 7.61
C SER A 279 -22.20 -5.40 7.56
N LEU A 280 -22.71 -5.84 6.40
CA LEU A 280 -24.10 -6.27 6.24
C LEU A 280 -24.44 -7.46 7.16
N ILE A 281 -23.61 -8.51 7.18
CA ILE A 281 -23.86 -9.67 8.04
C ILE A 281 -23.70 -9.35 9.53
N ALA A 282 -22.82 -8.42 9.91
CA ALA A 282 -22.73 -7.96 11.28
C ALA A 282 -23.98 -7.15 11.70
N GLN A 283 -24.53 -6.34 10.78
CA GLN A 283 -25.78 -5.62 10.98
C GLN A 283 -26.97 -6.58 11.15
N ASP A 284 -27.09 -7.63 10.33
CA ASP A 284 -28.12 -8.70 10.50
C ASP A 284 -28.15 -9.27 11.93
N GLY A 285 -26.97 -9.38 12.57
CA GLY A 285 -26.84 -9.84 13.96
C GLY A 285 -27.18 -8.79 15.01
N LEU A 286 -26.76 -7.55 14.79
CA LEU A 286 -27.04 -6.43 15.70
C LEU A 286 -28.51 -6.02 15.69
N GLU A 287 -29.21 -6.11 14.56
CA GLU A 287 -30.64 -5.81 14.47
C GLU A 287 -31.48 -6.64 15.44
N LEU A 288 -31.15 -7.93 15.62
CA LEU A 288 -31.86 -8.85 16.52
C LEU A 288 -31.74 -8.47 18.00
N ILE A 289 -30.79 -7.61 18.36
CA ILE A 289 -30.57 -7.10 19.71
C ILE A 289 -30.58 -5.58 19.77
N ASN A 290 -31.17 -4.88 18.79
CA ASN A 290 -31.13 -3.41 18.72
C ASN A 290 -31.57 -2.74 20.05
N GLU A 291 -32.60 -3.27 20.72
CA GLU A 291 -33.04 -2.81 22.05
C GLU A 291 -31.99 -3.01 23.15
N VAL A 292 -31.29 -4.15 23.15
CA VAL A 292 -30.23 -4.44 24.12
C VAL A 292 -29.01 -3.57 23.84
N VAL A 293 -28.63 -3.40 22.58
CA VAL A 293 -27.57 -2.48 22.13
C VAL A 293 -27.92 -1.05 22.56
N HIS A 294 -29.17 -0.62 22.40
CA HIS A 294 -29.64 0.69 22.85
C HIS A 294 -29.50 0.85 24.37
N LYS A 295 -29.92 -0.13 25.17
CA LYS A 295 -29.73 -0.11 26.64
C LYS A 295 -28.25 -0.05 27.01
N ILE A 296 -27.38 -0.86 26.38
CA ILE A 296 -25.92 -0.81 26.61
C ILE A 296 -25.35 0.57 26.24
N ARG A 297 -25.78 1.15 25.12
CA ARG A 297 -25.37 2.49 24.67
C ARG A 297 -25.74 3.57 25.67
N GLU A 298 -26.99 3.60 26.14
CA GLU A 298 -27.41 4.55 27.17
C GLU A 298 -26.69 4.32 28.50
N SER A 299 -26.33 3.07 28.83
CA SER A 299 -25.49 2.74 30.00
C SER A 299 -24.08 3.34 29.89
N VAL A 300 -23.41 3.18 28.74
CA VAL A 300 -22.08 3.76 28.48
C VAL A 300 -22.13 5.29 28.47
N LYS A 301 -23.15 5.87 27.81
CA LYS A 301 -23.42 7.31 27.78
C LYS A 301 -23.70 7.88 29.17
N LEU A 302 -24.40 7.16 30.04
CA LEU A 302 -24.62 7.52 31.44
C LEU A 302 -23.29 7.73 32.17
N VAL A 303 -22.34 6.82 32.00
CA VAL A 303 -21.01 6.90 32.63
C VAL A 303 -20.19 8.04 32.02
N LYS A 304 -20.15 8.13 30.68
CA LYS A 304 -19.36 9.14 29.95
C LYS A 304 -19.97 10.55 29.96
N SER A 305 -21.16 10.74 30.53
CA SER A 305 -21.82 12.06 30.62
C SER A 305 -21.07 13.09 31.47
N SER A 306 -20.19 12.67 32.39
CA SER A 306 -19.32 13.58 33.15
C SER A 306 -18.13 12.83 33.76
N GLN A 307 -17.02 13.55 33.97
CA GLN A 307 -15.82 13.00 34.63
C GLN A 307 -16.11 12.44 36.03
N ALA A 308 -17.00 13.06 36.79
CA ALA A 308 -17.40 12.58 38.12
C ALA A 308 -18.15 11.24 38.07
N ARG A 309 -19.00 11.02 37.04
CA ARG A 309 -19.69 9.73 36.84
C ARG A 309 -18.73 8.65 36.37
N GLU A 310 -17.77 9.00 35.52
CA GLU A 310 -16.69 8.09 35.12
C GLU A 310 -15.80 7.68 36.30
N GLN A 311 -15.43 8.62 37.18
CA GLN A 311 -14.69 8.31 38.40
C GLN A 311 -15.49 7.39 39.34
N LYS A 312 -16.75 7.72 39.64
CA LYS A 312 -17.66 6.89 40.46
C LYS A 312 -17.83 5.48 39.86
N PHE A 313 -17.92 5.36 38.54
CA PHE A 313 -18.00 4.06 37.87
C PHE A 313 -16.72 3.24 38.04
N ASN A 314 -15.55 3.87 37.89
CA ASN A 314 -14.25 3.21 38.08
C ASN A 314 -14.05 2.77 39.54
N GLU A 315 -14.51 3.55 40.52
CA GLU A 315 -14.55 3.14 41.93
C GLU A 315 -15.42 1.90 42.14
N VAL A 316 -16.64 1.87 41.57
CA VAL A 316 -17.51 0.69 41.61
C VAL A 316 -16.86 -0.52 40.93
N ALA A 317 -16.27 -0.35 39.74
CA ALA A 317 -15.59 -1.41 39.01
C ALA A 317 -14.44 -2.03 39.83
N ASN A 318 -13.69 -1.21 40.57
CA ASN A 318 -12.68 -1.70 41.52
C ASN A 318 -13.30 -2.45 42.71
N GLN A 319 -14.42 -1.97 43.27
CA GLN A 319 -15.15 -2.64 44.37
C GLN A 319 -15.68 -4.02 43.96
N VAL A 320 -16.27 -4.15 42.76
CA VAL A 320 -16.74 -5.43 42.21
C VAL A 320 -15.62 -6.28 41.57
N ARG A 321 -14.36 -5.83 41.65
CA ARG A 321 -13.17 -6.52 41.13
C ARG A 321 -13.24 -6.83 39.63
N VAL A 322 -13.68 -5.88 38.82
CA VAL A 322 -13.48 -5.95 37.36
C VAL A 322 -11.97 -5.83 37.08
N HIS A 323 -11.43 -6.77 36.30
CA HIS A 323 -9.99 -6.85 36.00
C HIS A 323 -9.59 -6.10 34.72
N SER A 324 -10.55 -5.49 34.02
CA SER A 324 -10.30 -4.74 32.79
C SER A 324 -9.69 -3.36 33.04
N GLN A 325 -8.77 -2.97 32.16
CA GLN A 325 -8.21 -1.62 32.05
C GLN A 325 -8.70 -0.88 30.79
N ARG A 326 -9.64 -1.47 30.03
CA ARG A 326 -10.14 -0.88 28.78
C ARG A 326 -11.09 0.27 29.09
N SER A 327 -10.78 1.49 28.65
CA SER A 327 -11.75 2.57 28.70
C SER A 327 -12.97 2.21 27.84
N MET A 328 -14.17 2.39 28.40
CA MET A 328 -15.40 2.44 27.61
C MET A 328 -15.31 3.52 26.52
N CYS A 329 -15.95 3.25 25.40
CA CYS A 329 -16.16 4.18 24.29
C CYS A 329 -17.62 4.13 23.87
N LEU A 330 -18.20 5.28 23.50
CA LEU A 330 -19.50 5.30 22.84
C LEU A 330 -19.29 4.88 21.37
N ASP A 331 -20.25 4.14 20.82
CA ASP A 331 -20.25 3.74 19.43
C ASP A 331 -20.63 4.89 18.47
N ILE A 332 -20.33 4.68 17.19
CA ILE A 332 -20.92 5.41 16.08
C ILE A 332 -21.97 4.45 15.49
N PRO A 333 -23.29 4.66 15.68
CA PRO A 333 -24.29 3.64 15.37
C PRO A 333 -24.33 3.12 13.93
N ALA A 334 -23.82 3.89 12.96
CA ALA A 334 -23.65 3.46 11.57
C ALA A 334 -22.50 2.45 11.35
N GLN A 335 -21.60 2.30 12.32
CA GLN A 335 -20.35 1.55 12.26
C GLN A 335 -20.41 0.33 13.19
N TRP A 336 -20.80 -0.83 12.66
CA TRP A 336 -21.01 -2.07 13.42
C TRP A 336 -19.78 -2.49 14.25
N ASN A 337 -18.57 -2.22 13.75
CA ASN A 337 -17.29 -2.49 14.41
C ASN A 337 -17.11 -1.63 15.67
N SER A 338 -17.59 -0.38 15.67
CA SER A 338 -17.61 0.48 16.87
C SER A 338 -18.67 0.01 17.87
N THR A 339 -19.84 -0.43 17.40
CA THR A 339 -20.92 -1.00 18.22
C THR A 339 -20.47 -2.30 18.89
N TYR A 340 -19.79 -3.17 18.14
CA TYR A 340 -19.16 -4.38 18.66
C TYR A 340 -18.15 -4.07 19.77
N LEU A 341 -17.23 -3.11 19.53
CA LEU A 341 -16.23 -2.73 20.54
C LEU A 341 -16.86 -2.13 21.81
N MET A 342 -17.90 -1.30 21.67
CA MET A 342 -18.67 -0.78 22.81
C MET A 342 -19.29 -1.94 23.62
N MET A 343 -19.93 -2.90 22.95
CA MET A 343 -20.52 -4.08 23.61
C MET A 343 -19.46 -4.95 24.30
N GLU A 344 -18.37 -5.26 23.60
CA GLU A 344 -17.28 -6.11 24.12
C GLU A 344 -16.69 -5.50 25.40
N VAL A 345 -16.41 -4.19 25.41
CA VAL A 345 -15.95 -3.51 26.63
C VAL A 345 -17.05 -3.47 27.70
N ALA A 346 -18.30 -3.13 27.35
CA ALA A 346 -19.38 -3.03 28.33
C ALA A 346 -19.67 -4.36 29.05
N LEU A 347 -19.50 -5.50 28.34
CA LEU A 347 -19.63 -6.85 28.90
C LEU A 347 -18.56 -7.15 29.97
N GLU A 348 -17.32 -6.67 29.79
CA GLU A 348 -16.26 -6.79 30.81
C GLU A 348 -16.61 -6.04 32.11
N TYR A 349 -17.48 -5.02 32.04
CA TYR A 349 -17.96 -4.24 33.18
C TYR A 349 -19.40 -4.60 33.63
N LYS A 350 -19.98 -5.74 33.19
CA LYS A 350 -21.36 -6.16 33.52
C LYS A 350 -21.68 -5.97 35.02
N GLU A 351 -20.83 -6.51 35.90
CA GLU A 351 -21.08 -6.47 37.35
C GLU A 351 -21.08 -5.05 37.93
N ALA A 352 -20.30 -4.13 37.35
CA ALA A 352 -20.31 -2.72 37.75
C ALA A 352 -21.61 -2.03 37.33
N PHE A 353 -22.13 -2.34 36.14
CA PHE A 353 -23.46 -1.88 35.71
C PHE A 353 -24.57 -2.46 36.59
N SER A 354 -24.54 -3.77 36.89
CA SER A 354 -25.51 -4.41 37.79
C SER A 354 -25.48 -3.85 39.22
N TYR A 355 -24.32 -3.36 39.69
CA TYR A 355 -24.21 -2.60 40.93
C TYR A 355 -24.83 -1.20 40.79
N LEU A 356 -24.50 -0.43 39.75
CA LEU A 356 -25.09 0.89 39.53
C LEU A 356 -26.62 0.84 39.43
N GLN A 357 -27.20 -0.19 38.81
CA GLN A 357 -28.65 -0.33 38.68
C GLN A 357 -29.36 -0.41 40.04
N LYS A 358 -28.68 -0.95 41.07
CA LYS A 358 -29.20 -1.09 42.44
C LYS A 358 -28.99 0.17 43.29
N HIS A 359 -28.04 1.03 42.91
CA HIS A 359 -27.53 2.11 43.76
C HIS A 359 -27.59 3.52 43.14
N ASP A 360 -27.95 3.66 41.87
CA ASP A 360 -28.10 4.95 41.18
C ASP A 360 -29.51 5.10 40.57
N PRO A 361 -30.42 5.85 41.23
CA PRO A 361 -31.79 6.06 40.74
C PRO A 361 -31.88 6.74 39.37
N SER A 362 -30.80 7.34 38.86
CA SER A 362 -30.78 7.92 37.51
C SER A 362 -30.54 6.90 36.40
N TYR A 363 -30.20 5.66 36.73
CA TYR A 363 -29.93 4.59 35.76
C TYR A 363 -31.19 3.75 35.47
N GLY A 364 -32.22 4.39 34.90
CA GLY A 364 -33.51 3.74 34.59
C GLY A 364 -33.50 2.82 33.37
N VAL A 365 -32.54 2.97 32.45
CA VAL A 365 -32.45 2.22 31.18
C VAL A 365 -31.27 1.26 31.22
N ALA A 366 -31.40 0.19 31.99
CA ALA A 366 -30.37 -0.84 32.18
C ALA A 366 -30.76 -2.17 31.50
N PRO A 367 -29.81 -2.93 30.92
CA PRO A 367 -30.06 -4.30 30.46
C PRO A 367 -30.32 -5.24 31.64
N THR A 368 -31.28 -6.15 31.48
CA THR A 368 -31.52 -7.25 32.42
C THR A 368 -30.45 -8.35 32.30
N ASP A 369 -30.33 -9.24 33.29
CA ASP A 369 -29.35 -10.34 33.25
C ASP A 369 -29.46 -11.20 32.00
N ARG A 370 -30.68 -11.52 31.57
CA ARG A 370 -30.95 -12.26 30.33
C ARG A 370 -30.53 -11.48 29.08
N GLU A 371 -30.68 -10.16 29.08
CA GLU A 371 -30.23 -9.31 27.96
C GLU A 371 -28.70 -9.25 27.90
N TRP A 372 -28.01 -9.20 29.05
CA TRP A 372 -26.56 -9.33 29.11
C TRP A 372 -26.07 -10.70 28.61
N GLU A 373 -26.76 -11.79 28.92
CA GLU A 373 -26.46 -13.12 28.39
C GLU A 373 -26.59 -13.18 26.86
N VAL A 374 -27.68 -12.62 26.31
CA VAL A 374 -27.88 -12.56 24.85
C VAL A 374 -26.85 -11.64 24.18
N ALA A 375 -26.50 -10.50 24.79
CA ALA A 375 -25.44 -9.62 24.30
C ALA A 375 -24.07 -10.31 24.28
N SER A 376 -23.73 -11.07 25.33
CA SER A 376 -22.52 -11.89 25.40
C SER A 376 -22.50 -12.96 24.32
N LEU A 377 -23.62 -13.66 24.13
CA LEU A 377 -23.77 -14.70 23.11
C LEU A 377 -23.51 -14.15 21.71
N ILE A 378 -24.12 -13.02 21.34
CA ILE A 378 -23.93 -12.42 20.01
C ILE A 378 -22.55 -11.80 19.87
N SER A 379 -22.01 -11.14 20.91
CA SER A 379 -20.65 -10.59 20.91
C SER A 379 -19.62 -11.68 20.55
N ASN A 380 -19.73 -12.90 21.12
CA ASN A 380 -18.85 -14.02 20.76
C ASN A 380 -18.92 -14.42 19.28
N HIS A 381 -20.06 -14.27 18.60
CA HIS A 381 -20.20 -14.56 17.16
C HIS A 381 -19.68 -13.39 16.30
N LEU A 382 -20.03 -12.15 16.68
CA LEU A 382 -19.53 -10.94 16.02
C LEU A 382 -18.01 -10.78 16.15
N LYS A 383 -17.39 -11.32 17.20
CA LYS A 383 -15.94 -11.33 17.40
C LYS A 383 -15.19 -11.95 16.22
N LEU A 384 -15.66 -13.08 15.70
CA LEU A 384 -15.07 -13.73 14.51
C LEU A 384 -15.13 -12.80 13.29
N LEU A 385 -16.26 -12.11 13.09
CA LEU A 385 -16.43 -11.14 12.01
C LEU A 385 -15.48 -9.96 12.18
N TYR A 386 -15.33 -9.46 13.42
CA TYR A 386 -14.44 -8.36 13.76
C TYR A 386 -12.97 -8.70 13.55
N GLU A 387 -12.53 -9.91 13.93
CA GLU A 387 -11.16 -10.39 13.71
C GLU A 387 -10.86 -10.49 12.20
N VAL A 388 -11.74 -11.08 11.39
CA VAL A 388 -11.56 -11.15 9.94
C VAL A 388 -11.59 -9.77 9.28
N ALA A 389 -12.51 -8.88 9.69
CA ALA A 389 -12.56 -7.50 9.20
C ALA A 389 -11.28 -6.73 9.53
N LYS A 390 -10.75 -6.91 10.75
CA LYS A 390 -9.51 -6.28 11.21
C LYS A 390 -8.30 -6.77 10.41
N ASP A 391 -8.22 -8.07 10.08
CA ASP A 391 -7.13 -8.59 9.25
C ASP A 391 -7.18 -8.04 7.81
N PHE A 392 -8.38 -7.92 7.24
CA PHE A 392 -8.59 -7.33 5.90
C PHE A 392 -8.27 -5.82 5.86
N LEU A 393 -8.50 -5.09 6.95
CA LEU A 393 -8.21 -3.65 7.06
C LEU A 393 -6.78 -3.35 7.53
N GLY A 394 -6.14 -4.27 8.26
CA GLY A 394 -4.82 -4.07 8.88
C GLY A 394 -3.64 -4.16 7.92
N THR A 395 -3.85 -4.70 6.72
CA THR A 395 -2.80 -4.84 5.69
C THR A 395 -2.84 -3.67 4.70
N LYS A 396 -1.69 -3.04 4.46
CA LYS A 396 -1.56 -1.96 3.47
C LYS A 396 -1.59 -2.55 2.05
N TYR A 397 -2.80 -2.71 1.52
CA TYR A 397 -3.11 -3.30 0.22
C TYR A 397 -2.70 -4.78 0.14
N PRO A 398 -3.52 -5.70 0.68
CA PRO A 398 -3.31 -7.14 0.53
C PRO A 398 -3.59 -7.61 -0.91
N THR A 399 -2.88 -8.66 -1.32
CA THR A 399 -3.16 -9.41 -2.55
C THR A 399 -4.39 -10.31 -2.38
N SER A 400 -5.13 -10.54 -3.46
CA SER A 400 -6.46 -11.20 -3.44
C SER A 400 -6.45 -12.63 -2.85
N ASN A 401 -5.35 -13.37 -2.97
CA ASN A 401 -5.17 -14.73 -2.43
C ASN A 401 -5.36 -14.82 -0.90
N LEU A 402 -5.07 -13.74 -0.16
CA LEU A 402 -5.10 -13.74 1.31
C LEU A 402 -6.51 -13.85 1.90
N TYR A 403 -7.54 -13.49 1.12
CA TYR A 403 -8.93 -13.44 1.56
C TYR A 403 -9.61 -14.83 1.56
N PHE A 404 -9.23 -15.73 0.64
CA PHE A 404 -9.92 -17.01 0.44
C PHE A 404 -9.98 -17.90 1.71
N PRO A 405 -8.90 -18.13 2.47
CA PRO A 405 -8.95 -19.02 3.64
C PRO A 405 -9.89 -18.50 4.73
N ALA A 406 -9.87 -17.18 4.98
CA ALA A 406 -10.72 -16.53 5.98
C ALA A 406 -12.20 -16.59 5.58
N LEU A 407 -12.52 -16.27 4.31
CA LEU A 407 -13.90 -16.33 3.80
C LEU A 407 -14.44 -17.77 3.74
N CYS A 408 -13.60 -18.76 3.42
CA CYS A 408 -13.96 -20.18 3.53
C CYS A 408 -14.27 -20.58 4.99
N ALA A 409 -13.43 -20.16 5.94
CA ALA A 409 -13.66 -20.43 7.37
C ALA A 409 -14.97 -19.78 7.86
N MET A 410 -15.26 -18.55 7.43
CA MET A 410 -16.53 -17.88 7.71
C MET A 410 -17.73 -18.61 7.12
N LYS A 411 -17.68 -19.05 5.86
CA LYS A 411 -18.78 -19.79 5.22
C LYS A 411 -19.11 -21.07 6.00
N LEU A 412 -18.08 -21.76 6.48
CA LEU A 412 -18.22 -22.95 7.32
C LEU A 412 -18.87 -22.60 8.68
N GLN A 413 -18.39 -21.55 9.36
CA GLN A 413 -18.95 -21.11 10.64
C GLN A 413 -20.41 -20.65 10.51
N LEU A 414 -20.75 -19.82 9.54
CA LEU A 414 -22.15 -19.42 9.27
C LEU A 414 -23.06 -20.63 9.00
N THR A 415 -22.55 -21.65 8.31
CA THR A 415 -23.27 -22.91 8.02
C THR A 415 -23.41 -23.82 9.25
N GLU A 416 -22.46 -23.74 10.20
CA GLU A 416 -22.53 -24.43 11.49
C GLU A 416 -23.52 -23.73 12.43
N TRP A 417 -23.45 -22.41 12.52
CA TRP A 417 -24.37 -21.60 13.34
C TRP A 417 -25.82 -21.70 12.85
N SER A 418 -26.05 -21.80 11.53
CA SER A 418 -27.38 -22.05 10.95
C SER A 418 -27.94 -23.46 11.25
N LYS A 419 -27.16 -24.32 11.90
CA LYS A 419 -27.56 -25.65 12.40
C LYS A 419 -27.60 -25.70 13.94
N SER A 420 -27.44 -24.56 14.61
CA SER A 420 -27.46 -24.47 16.07
C SER A 420 -28.80 -24.91 16.65
N ILE A 421 -28.75 -25.65 17.76
CA ILE A 421 -29.93 -26.04 18.56
C ILE A 421 -30.61 -24.79 19.14
N ASN A 422 -29.85 -23.71 19.38
CA ASN A 422 -30.41 -22.45 19.83
C ASN A 422 -31.12 -21.75 18.66
N SER A 423 -32.44 -21.71 18.72
CA SER A 423 -33.31 -21.12 17.67
C SER A 423 -32.98 -19.66 17.37
N PHE A 424 -32.50 -18.89 18.36
CA PHE A 424 -32.08 -17.50 18.17
C PHE A 424 -30.79 -17.42 17.32
N ILE A 425 -29.78 -18.23 17.64
CA ILE A 425 -28.54 -18.31 16.83
C ILE A 425 -28.85 -18.82 15.42
N CYS A 426 -29.69 -19.85 15.31
CA CYS A 426 -30.09 -20.43 14.03
C CYS A 426 -30.75 -19.39 13.12
N SER A 427 -31.70 -18.60 13.64
CA SER A 427 -32.37 -17.51 12.91
C SER A 427 -31.41 -16.39 12.51
N MET A 428 -30.51 -15.98 13.41
CA MET A 428 -29.45 -15.00 13.12
C MET A 428 -28.53 -15.46 12.00
N ALA A 429 -27.99 -16.67 12.14
CA ALA A 429 -27.06 -17.25 11.19
C ALA A 429 -27.69 -17.52 9.83
N ALA A 430 -28.99 -17.83 9.76
CA ALA A 430 -29.71 -17.97 8.49
C ALA A 430 -29.70 -16.67 7.67
N LYS A 431 -30.00 -15.52 8.30
CA LYS A 431 -29.93 -14.20 7.64
C LYS A 431 -28.50 -13.86 7.19
N MET A 432 -27.55 -13.93 8.12
CA MET A 432 -26.12 -13.68 7.84
C MET A 432 -25.61 -14.56 6.69
N LYS A 433 -25.97 -15.84 6.69
CA LYS A 433 -25.58 -16.80 5.65
C LYS A 433 -26.21 -16.46 4.30
N GLU A 434 -27.46 -16.00 4.24
CA GLU A 434 -28.10 -15.57 2.99
C GLU A 434 -27.33 -14.41 2.35
N ASN A 435 -26.98 -13.39 3.14
CA ASN A 435 -26.21 -12.24 2.66
C ASN A 435 -24.75 -12.59 2.31
N PHE A 436 -24.12 -13.50 3.06
CA PHE A 436 -22.81 -14.04 2.70
C PHE A 436 -22.84 -14.91 1.43
N ASP A 437 -23.89 -15.70 1.21
CA ASP A 437 -24.02 -16.56 0.03
C ASP A 437 -24.23 -15.74 -1.26
N LYS A 438 -24.89 -14.58 -1.18
CA LYS A 438 -24.95 -13.59 -2.28
C LYS A 438 -23.54 -13.13 -2.68
N TYR A 439 -22.74 -12.67 -1.71
CA TYR A 439 -21.34 -12.29 -1.93
C TYR A 439 -20.49 -13.44 -2.49
N TRP A 440 -20.64 -14.64 -1.91
CA TRP A 440 -19.90 -15.83 -2.29
C TRP A 440 -20.13 -16.21 -3.75
N LYS A 441 -21.37 -16.07 -4.25
CA LYS A 441 -21.73 -16.34 -5.65
C LYS A 441 -20.95 -15.48 -6.65
N PHE A 442 -20.66 -14.22 -6.33
CA PHE A 442 -19.91 -13.33 -7.21
C PHE A 442 -18.38 -13.50 -7.09
N SER A 443 -17.86 -13.63 -5.86
CA SER A 443 -16.41 -13.49 -5.64
C SER A 443 -15.65 -14.81 -5.45
N SER A 444 -16.32 -15.94 -5.16
CA SER A 444 -15.63 -17.21 -4.83
C SER A 444 -14.73 -17.74 -5.94
N MET A 445 -15.16 -17.66 -7.20
CA MET A 445 -14.38 -18.14 -8.35
C MET A 445 -13.06 -17.37 -8.50
N LEU A 446 -13.10 -16.03 -8.43
CA LEU A 446 -11.90 -15.20 -8.44
C LEU A 446 -10.96 -15.56 -7.28
N LEU A 447 -11.50 -15.68 -6.07
CA LEU A 447 -10.71 -15.94 -4.87
C LEU A 447 -10.06 -17.34 -4.90
N ALA A 448 -10.74 -18.33 -5.49
CA ALA A 448 -10.19 -19.66 -5.71
C ALA A 448 -9.04 -19.61 -6.73
N VAL A 449 -9.20 -18.93 -7.86
CA VAL A 449 -8.10 -18.75 -8.85
C VAL A 449 -6.93 -17.97 -8.24
N ALA A 450 -7.19 -16.92 -7.46
CA ALA A 450 -6.17 -16.16 -6.75
C ALA A 450 -5.37 -17.02 -5.76
N VAL A 451 -6.03 -17.94 -5.02
CA VAL A 451 -5.33 -18.83 -4.08
C VAL A 451 -4.58 -19.96 -4.77
N ILE A 452 -5.01 -20.39 -5.97
CA ILE A 452 -4.25 -21.34 -6.79
C ILE A 452 -2.92 -20.72 -7.23
N LEU A 453 -2.90 -19.42 -7.50
CA LEU A 453 -1.69 -18.65 -7.83
C LEU A 453 -0.78 -18.36 -6.61
N ASP A 454 -1.12 -18.86 -5.42
CA ASP A 454 -0.20 -18.93 -4.29
C ASP A 454 0.50 -20.30 -4.28
N PRO A 455 1.83 -20.36 -4.46
CA PRO A 455 2.55 -21.63 -4.57
C PRO A 455 2.50 -22.44 -3.28
N ARG A 456 2.16 -21.84 -2.13
CA ARG A 456 1.97 -22.53 -0.84
C ARG A 456 0.65 -23.31 -0.77
N PHE A 457 -0.28 -23.06 -1.69
CA PHE A 457 -1.66 -23.53 -1.62
C PHE A 457 -2.09 -24.29 -2.88
N LYS A 458 -1.94 -23.70 -4.07
CA LYS A 458 -2.34 -24.29 -5.37
C LYS A 458 -3.78 -24.84 -5.31
N MET A 459 -4.10 -25.85 -6.13
CA MET A 459 -5.40 -26.55 -6.10
C MET A 459 -5.72 -27.18 -4.74
N LYS A 460 -4.69 -27.59 -3.97
CA LYS A 460 -4.85 -28.36 -2.73
C LYS A 460 -5.64 -27.63 -1.64
N LEU A 461 -5.55 -26.31 -1.57
CA LEU A 461 -6.35 -25.54 -0.61
C LEU A 461 -7.80 -25.36 -1.06
N VAL A 462 -8.04 -25.27 -2.38
CA VAL A 462 -9.41 -25.24 -2.95
C VAL A 462 -10.09 -26.58 -2.71
N GLU A 463 -9.43 -27.70 -3.05
CA GLU A 463 -9.88 -29.07 -2.76
C GLU A 463 -10.27 -29.23 -1.27
N TYR A 464 -9.38 -28.82 -0.36
CA TYR A 464 -9.59 -28.91 1.08
C TYR A 464 -10.84 -28.16 1.57
N TYR A 465 -11.01 -26.89 1.18
CA TYR A 465 -12.16 -26.10 1.64
C TYR A 465 -13.45 -26.49 0.92
N TYR A 466 -13.41 -26.78 -0.38
CA TYR A 466 -14.61 -27.13 -1.15
C TYR A 466 -15.16 -28.49 -0.68
N GLN A 467 -14.32 -29.45 -0.32
CA GLN A 467 -14.76 -30.69 0.33
C GLN A 467 -15.52 -30.45 1.63
N ARG A 468 -15.11 -29.45 2.43
CA ARG A 468 -15.77 -29.08 3.69
C ARG A 468 -17.04 -28.26 3.49
N ILE A 469 -17.10 -27.44 2.44
CA ILE A 469 -18.23 -26.54 2.14
C ILE A 469 -19.36 -27.29 1.41
N TYR A 470 -19.03 -28.09 0.39
CA TYR A 470 -19.99 -28.70 -0.53
C TYR A 470 -20.16 -30.22 -0.36
N GLY A 471 -19.29 -30.88 0.42
CA GLY A 471 -19.37 -32.32 0.66
C GLY A 471 -19.28 -33.11 -0.65
N ASN A 472 -20.33 -33.86 -0.99
CA ASN A 472 -20.37 -34.71 -2.19
C ASN A 472 -20.32 -33.90 -3.50
N GLY A 473 -20.78 -32.65 -3.51
CA GLY A 473 -20.72 -31.76 -4.68
C GLY A 473 -19.36 -31.11 -4.91
N ALA A 474 -18.37 -31.35 -4.05
CA ALA A 474 -17.08 -30.67 -4.11
C ALA A 474 -16.29 -30.96 -5.40
N ALA A 475 -16.40 -32.17 -5.96
CA ALA A 475 -15.69 -32.55 -7.18
C ALA A 475 -16.11 -31.71 -8.40
N GLU A 476 -17.39 -31.37 -8.50
CA GLU A 476 -17.93 -30.53 -9.57
C GLU A 476 -17.37 -29.11 -9.44
N HIS A 477 -17.47 -28.49 -8.26
CA HIS A 477 -16.93 -27.15 -8.02
C HIS A 477 -15.41 -27.04 -8.13
N VAL A 478 -14.65 -28.08 -7.76
CA VAL A 478 -13.19 -28.12 -7.98
C VAL A 478 -12.88 -28.18 -9.47
N LYS A 479 -13.66 -28.95 -10.25
CA LYS A 479 -13.53 -29.00 -11.71
C LYS A 479 -13.90 -27.65 -12.36
N GLU A 480 -14.99 -27.01 -11.93
CA GLU A 480 -15.37 -25.67 -12.42
C GLU A 480 -14.24 -24.65 -12.24
N VAL A 481 -13.54 -24.68 -11.09
CA VAL A 481 -12.38 -23.82 -10.84
C VAL A 481 -11.20 -24.19 -11.74
N TYR A 482 -10.91 -25.48 -11.92
CA TYR A 482 -9.84 -25.96 -12.80
C TYR A 482 -10.07 -25.57 -14.27
N ASP A 483 -11.29 -25.79 -14.77
CA ASP A 483 -11.70 -25.41 -16.12
C ASP A 483 -11.63 -23.87 -16.28
N SER A 484 -12.02 -23.11 -15.25
CA SER A 484 -11.94 -21.64 -15.26
C SER A 484 -10.52 -21.09 -15.32
N ILE A 485 -9.57 -21.62 -14.53
CA ILE A 485 -8.16 -21.19 -14.61
C ILE A 485 -7.51 -21.63 -15.93
N THR A 486 -7.87 -22.81 -16.46
CA THR A 486 -7.35 -23.32 -17.74
C THR A 486 -7.86 -22.48 -18.92
N ASN A 487 -9.15 -22.14 -18.94
CA ASN A 487 -9.73 -21.28 -19.98
C ASN A 487 -9.10 -19.87 -19.95
N LEU A 488 -8.93 -19.29 -18.75
CA LEU A 488 -8.27 -17.99 -18.61
C LEU A 488 -6.80 -18.06 -19.07
N TYR A 489 -6.08 -19.11 -18.68
CA TYR A 489 -4.70 -19.34 -19.09
C TYR A 489 -4.56 -19.41 -20.62
N ASN A 490 -5.43 -20.18 -21.29
CA ASN A 490 -5.41 -20.31 -22.75
C ASN A 490 -5.63 -18.95 -23.45
N GLU A 491 -6.41 -18.06 -22.85
CA GLU A 491 -6.61 -16.71 -23.39
C GLU A 491 -5.37 -15.82 -23.22
N TYR A 492 -4.70 -15.84 -22.06
CA TYR A 492 -3.40 -15.18 -21.89
C TYR A 492 -2.32 -15.78 -22.81
N ALA A 493 -2.34 -17.09 -23.04
CA ALA A 493 -1.45 -17.77 -23.97
C ALA A 493 -1.68 -17.27 -25.40
N GLY A 494 -2.93 -17.24 -25.87
CA GLY A 494 -3.32 -16.75 -27.20
C GLY A 494 -2.91 -15.29 -27.45
N HIS A 495 -3.06 -14.41 -26.46
CA HIS A 495 -2.57 -13.02 -26.55
C HIS A 495 -1.03 -12.91 -26.69
N SER A 496 -0.26 -13.93 -26.32
CA SER A 496 1.19 -13.99 -26.53
C SER A 496 1.54 -14.21 -28.00
N ALA A 497 0.79 -15.08 -28.68
CA ALA A 497 1.04 -15.42 -30.08
C ALA A 497 0.79 -14.23 -31.02
N SER A 498 -0.17 -13.36 -30.67
CA SER A 498 -0.46 -12.13 -31.42
C SER A 498 0.52 -10.99 -31.18
N ASN A 499 1.29 -11.03 -30.08
CA ASN A 499 2.20 -9.96 -29.65
C ASN A 499 3.69 -10.36 -29.77
N VAL A 500 4.02 -11.24 -30.72
CA VAL A 500 5.40 -11.38 -31.19
C VAL A 500 5.64 -10.30 -32.24
N PRO A 501 6.36 -9.20 -31.94
CA PRO A 501 6.99 -8.45 -33.01
C PRO A 501 8.00 -9.38 -33.67
N TYR A 502 7.68 -9.86 -34.87
CA TYR A 502 8.68 -10.42 -35.79
C TYR A 502 9.65 -9.28 -36.12
N GLN A 503 10.65 -9.06 -35.26
CA GLN A 503 11.90 -8.44 -35.68
C GLN A 503 12.63 -9.46 -36.55
N GLU A 504 12.16 -9.59 -37.79
CA GLU A 504 13.09 -9.91 -38.86
C GLU A 504 14.19 -8.84 -38.81
N TYR A 505 15.39 -9.24 -38.39
CA TYR A 505 16.61 -8.56 -38.79
C TYR A 505 16.90 -8.88 -40.27
N SER A 506 15.93 -8.59 -41.15
CA SER A 506 16.16 -8.47 -42.58
C SER A 506 16.88 -7.14 -42.81
N GLY A 507 18.21 -7.20 -42.77
CA GLY A 507 19.09 -6.06 -43.05
C GLY A 507 18.99 -5.60 -44.50
N GLN A 508 17.88 -4.94 -44.87
CA GLN A 508 17.75 -4.24 -46.15
C GLN A 508 18.61 -2.97 -46.12
N VAL A 509 19.89 -3.13 -46.42
CA VAL A 509 20.73 -2.03 -46.89
C VAL A 509 20.12 -1.53 -48.19
N GLY A 510 19.74 -0.25 -48.22
CA GLY A 510 18.99 0.34 -49.32
C GLY A 510 19.71 0.22 -50.67
N SER A 511 18.99 -0.28 -51.68
CA SER A 511 19.48 -0.39 -53.04
C SER A 511 19.55 0.99 -53.71
N VAL A 512 20.69 1.68 -53.57
CA VAL A 512 21.06 2.74 -54.49
C VAL A 512 21.51 2.09 -55.79
N GLN A 513 20.71 2.25 -56.85
CA GLN A 513 21.13 1.86 -58.20
C GLN A 513 22.24 2.80 -58.69
N GLY A 514 23.47 2.31 -58.64
CA GLY A 514 24.63 2.89 -59.31
C GLY A 514 25.42 1.77 -59.97
N ASN A 515 25.64 1.88 -61.29
CA ASN A 515 26.48 0.94 -62.03
C ASN A 515 27.89 0.90 -61.44
N GLU A 516 28.55 -0.26 -61.42
CA GLU A 516 29.92 -0.32 -61.95
C GLU A 516 30.40 -1.73 -62.34
N SER A 517 31.51 -1.72 -63.06
CA SER A 517 32.09 -2.79 -63.86
C SER A 517 32.87 -3.87 -63.09
N ASN A 518 33.07 -5.01 -63.78
CA ASN A 518 33.97 -6.12 -63.44
C ASN A 518 35.21 -5.77 -62.60
N GLY A 519 35.41 -6.54 -61.52
CA GLY A 519 36.69 -6.66 -60.82
C GLY A 519 36.77 -7.95 -60.01
N ASN A 520 37.52 -8.95 -60.50
CA ASN A 520 37.82 -10.17 -59.74
C ASN A 520 38.69 -9.85 -58.53
N LEU A 521 38.45 -10.49 -57.38
CA LEU A 521 39.46 -10.89 -56.40
C LEU A 521 38.90 -11.99 -55.47
N LEU A 522 39.79 -12.72 -54.79
CA LEU A 522 39.57 -14.06 -54.23
C LEU A 522 38.76 -14.10 -52.91
N PRO A 523 38.11 -15.23 -52.58
CA PRO A 523 37.38 -15.39 -51.32
C PRO A 523 38.33 -15.64 -50.14
N ASP A 524 38.22 -14.82 -49.09
CA ASP A 524 38.93 -15.03 -47.83
C ASP A 524 38.15 -16.02 -46.93
N VAL A 525 38.79 -17.14 -46.59
CA VAL A 525 38.19 -18.20 -45.77
C VAL A 525 38.70 -18.08 -44.34
N THR A 526 38.08 -17.19 -43.56
CA THR A 526 38.27 -17.14 -42.10
C THR A 526 36.98 -17.44 -41.36
N ASN A 527 36.59 -18.71 -41.40
CA ASN A 527 36.02 -19.45 -40.27
C ASN A 527 34.95 -18.74 -39.43
N ASP A 528 33.73 -18.71 -39.98
CA ASP A 528 32.49 -18.57 -39.21
C ASP A 528 32.23 -19.85 -38.37
N ILE A 529 33.01 -20.02 -37.30
CA ILE A 529 32.89 -21.15 -36.37
C ILE A 529 31.67 -20.98 -35.44
N ARG A 530 30.93 -19.86 -35.52
CA ARG A 530 29.91 -19.48 -34.55
C ARG A 530 28.50 -19.99 -34.84
N ASP A 531 28.18 -20.36 -36.09
CA ASP A 531 26.84 -20.87 -36.47
C ASP A 531 26.75 -22.40 -36.57
N ASN A 532 27.67 -23.14 -35.93
CA ASN A 532 27.70 -24.61 -35.92
C ASN A 532 26.53 -25.28 -35.16
N LEU A 533 25.65 -24.51 -34.50
CA LEU A 533 24.53 -25.04 -33.72
C LEU A 533 23.16 -24.87 -34.39
N ARG A 534 23.05 -24.18 -35.54
CA ARG A 534 21.76 -24.00 -36.22
C ARG A 534 21.08 -25.33 -36.56
N GLY A 535 21.85 -26.34 -36.98
CA GLY A 535 21.35 -27.70 -37.20
C GLY A 535 20.96 -28.45 -35.91
N PHE A 536 21.51 -28.04 -34.76
CA PHE A 536 21.08 -28.53 -33.44
C PHE A 536 19.79 -27.83 -32.97
N ASP A 537 19.62 -26.55 -33.27
CA ASP A 537 18.37 -25.82 -33.02
C ASP A 537 17.23 -26.33 -33.91
N GLU A 538 17.50 -26.61 -35.20
CA GLU A 538 16.59 -27.30 -36.12
C GLU A 538 16.22 -28.71 -35.61
N PHE A 539 17.21 -29.49 -35.11
CA PHE A 539 16.97 -30.79 -34.49
C PHE A 539 16.15 -30.69 -33.20
N LEU A 540 16.42 -29.72 -32.33
CA LEU A 540 15.65 -29.47 -31.12
C LEU A 540 14.19 -29.15 -31.46
N ASN A 541 13.95 -28.24 -32.41
CA ASN A 541 12.58 -27.89 -32.82
C ASN A 541 11.82 -29.13 -33.36
N ALA A 542 12.43 -29.90 -34.29
CA ALA A 542 11.83 -31.11 -34.84
C ALA A 542 11.60 -32.23 -33.80
N THR A 543 12.46 -32.32 -32.77
CA THR A 543 12.32 -33.32 -31.69
C THR A 543 11.38 -32.83 -30.56
N THR A 544 11.17 -31.52 -30.44
CA THR A 544 10.25 -30.94 -29.45
C THR A 544 8.80 -31.07 -29.89
N GLU A 545 8.48 -30.99 -31.19
CA GLU A 545 7.11 -31.24 -31.70
C GLU A 545 6.55 -32.64 -31.38
N THR A 546 7.43 -33.63 -31.14
CA THR A 546 7.03 -35.00 -30.76
C THR A 546 6.86 -35.22 -29.25
N GLN A 547 7.25 -34.27 -28.41
CA GLN A 547 6.89 -34.24 -26.99
C GLN A 547 5.77 -33.22 -26.77
N ARG A 548 4.66 -33.59 -26.12
CA ARG A 548 3.69 -32.59 -25.66
C ARG A 548 4.38 -31.66 -24.66
N THR A 549 4.73 -30.47 -25.11
CA THR A 549 5.23 -29.39 -24.25
C THR A 549 4.13 -29.04 -23.26
N LYS A 550 4.34 -29.41 -21.98
CA LYS A 550 3.43 -29.06 -20.90
C LYS A 550 3.32 -27.53 -20.83
N SER A 551 2.11 -27.02 -20.58
CA SER A 551 1.94 -25.59 -20.38
C SER A 551 2.65 -25.16 -19.08
N ASP A 552 2.95 -23.87 -18.95
CA ASP A 552 3.58 -23.38 -17.72
C ASP A 552 2.62 -23.49 -16.50
N LEU A 553 1.31 -23.51 -16.75
CA LEU A 553 0.26 -23.87 -15.79
C LEU A 553 0.35 -25.33 -15.35
N ASP A 554 0.49 -26.29 -16.28
CA ASP A 554 0.64 -27.71 -15.94
C ASP A 554 1.89 -27.93 -15.08
N LEU A 555 3.04 -27.34 -15.48
CA LEU A 555 4.29 -27.40 -14.73
C LEU A 555 4.14 -26.81 -13.32
N TYR A 556 3.49 -25.66 -13.20
CA TYR A 556 3.22 -25.02 -11.92
C TYR A 556 2.31 -25.88 -11.02
N LEU A 557 1.28 -26.51 -11.57
CA LEU A 557 0.32 -27.32 -10.81
C LEU A 557 0.87 -28.71 -10.41
N GLU A 558 1.73 -29.31 -11.24
CA GLU A 558 2.41 -30.57 -10.93
C GLU A 558 3.47 -30.44 -9.83
N GLU A 559 4.10 -29.26 -9.70
CA GLU A 559 5.07 -29.01 -8.65
C GLU A 559 4.43 -29.06 -7.25
N GLY A 560 5.22 -29.53 -6.27
CA GLY A 560 4.82 -29.52 -4.86
C GLY A 560 4.45 -28.12 -4.34
N VAL A 561 3.67 -28.08 -3.26
CA VAL A 561 3.35 -26.83 -2.58
C VAL A 561 4.57 -26.29 -1.81
N ALA A 562 4.78 -24.97 -1.87
CA ALA A 562 5.85 -24.30 -1.16
C ALA A 562 5.62 -24.30 0.37
N PRO A 563 6.69 -24.34 1.19
CA PRO A 563 6.55 -24.24 2.65
C PRO A 563 5.83 -22.95 3.08
N ARG A 564 4.97 -23.06 4.11
CA ARG A 564 4.32 -21.90 4.72
C ARG A 564 5.29 -21.17 5.63
N SER A 565 5.76 -19.99 5.21
CA SER A 565 6.52 -19.04 6.04
C SER A 565 5.71 -17.76 6.27
N HIS A 566 5.89 -17.14 7.44
CA HIS A 566 5.30 -15.83 7.78
C HIS A 566 5.93 -14.68 6.98
N GLU A 567 7.17 -14.81 6.50
CA GLU A 567 7.88 -13.81 5.70
C GLU A 567 7.66 -13.98 4.19
N PHE A 568 6.81 -14.92 3.77
CA PHE A 568 6.61 -15.23 2.35
C PHE A 568 5.88 -14.09 1.61
N ASN A 569 6.58 -13.43 0.68
CA ASN A 569 6.01 -12.44 -0.22
C ASN A 569 5.68 -13.07 -1.59
N ILE A 570 4.39 -13.19 -1.90
CA ILE A 570 3.89 -13.79 -3.14
C ILE A 570 4.31 -13.02 -4.40
N LEU A 571 4.38 -11.69 -4.34
CA LEU A 571 4.76 -10.87 -5.49
C LEU A 571 6.26 -10.99 -5.79
N SER A 572 7.09 -11.07 -4.75
CA SER A 572 8.52 -11.36 -4.91
C SER A 572 8.77 -12.78 -5.46
N TRP A 573 7.96 -13.77 -5.04
CA TRP A 573 8.04 -15.11 -5.61
C TRP A 573 7.71 -15.12 -7.11
N TRP A 574 6.60 -14.48 -7.51
CA TRP A 574 6.24 -14.38 -8.93
C TRP A 574 7.25 -13.58 -9.74
N ARG A 575 7.83 -12.50 -9.19
CA ARG A 575 8.91 -11.76 -9.84
C ARG A 575 10.11 -12.65 -10.20
N ILE A 576 10.51 -13.54 -9.29
CA ILE A 576 11.64 -14.45 -9.49
C ILE A 576 11.27 -15.59 -10.46
N ASN A 577 10.03 -16.09 -10.41
CA ASN A 577 9.59 -17.23 -11.21
C ASN A 577 8.93 -16.84 -12.54
N ALA A 578 8.78 -15.55 -12.86
CA ALA A 578 8.19 -15.08 -14.12
C ALA A 578 8.88 -15.63 -15.38
N PRO A 579 10.22 -15.79 -15.45
CA PRO A 579 10.88 -16.43 -16.60
C PRO A 579 10.55 -17.93 -16.74
N LYS A 580 10.19 -18.60 -15.64
CA LYS A 580 9.80 -20.01 -15.61
C LYS A 580 8.32 -20.20 -15.99
N TYR A 581 7.47 -19.23 -15.64
CA TYR A 581 6.05 -19.22 -15.96
C TYR A 581 5.63 -17.90 -16.65
N PRO A 582 6.04 -17.68 -17.91
CA PRO A 582 5.84 -16.41 -18.62
C PRO A 582 4.38 -16.03 -18.86
N VAL A 583 3.50 -17.00 -19.08
CA VAL A 583 2.06 -16.75 -19.29
C VAL A 583 1.37 -16.63 -17.94
N LEU A 584 1.60 -17.60 -17.03
CA LEU A 584 0.97 -17.63 -15.71
C LEU A 584 1.34 -16.42 -14.83
N SER A 585 2.56 -15.90 -14.94
CA SER A 585 2.98 -14.71 -14.18
C SER A 585 2.26 -13.43 -14.61
N ARG A 586 1.91 -13.26 -15.89
CA ARG A 586 1.06 -12.13 -16.33
C ARG A 586 -0.37 -12.28 -15.78
N MET A 587 -0.91 -13.49 -15.80
CA MET A 587 -2.21 -13.78 -15.18
C MET A 587 -2.18 -13.53 -13.66
N ALA A 588 -1.08 -13.87 -12.98
CA ALA A 588 -0.87 -13.60 -11.56
C ALA A 588 -0.77 -12.09 -11.26
N ARG A 589 -0.09 -11.31 -12.11
CA ARG A 589 -0.01 -9.84 -11.99
C ARG A 589 -1.38 -9.19 -11.99
N ASP A 590 -2.29 -9.66 -12.84
CA ASP A 590 -3.61 -9.05 -12.97
C ASP A 590 -4.56 -9.52 -11.86
N ILE A 591 -4.54 -10.80 -11.49
CA ILE A 591 -5.42 -11.41 -10.48
C ILE A 591 -5.02 -11.08 -9.04
N LEU A 592 -3.73 -11.16 -8.70
CA LEU A 592 -3.25 -10.86 -7.33
C LEU A 592 -3.41 -9.37 -7.00
N GLY A 593 -3.46 -8.52 -8.03
CA GLY A 593 -3.72 -7.09 -7.90
C GLY A 593 -5.18 -6.73 -7.61
N VAL A 594 -6.14 -7.67 -7.72
CA VAL A 594 -7.56 -7.38 -7.53
C VAL A 594 -7.87 -7.00 -6.07
N PRO A 595 -8.44 -5.82 -5.80
CA PRO A 595 -8.92 -5.46 -4.48
C PRO A 595 -10.16 -6.29 -4.12
N VAL A 596 -10.13 -7.03 -3.03
CA VAL A 596 -11.31 -7.73 -2.48
C VAL A 596 -12.08 -6.83 -1.50
N SER A 597 -11.48 -5.71 -1.09
CA SER A 597 -12.09 -4.66 -0.28
C SER A 597 -11.96 -3.31 -1.00
N THR A 598 -13.05 -2.54 -1.00
CA THR A 598 -12.99 -1.12 -1.29
C THR A 598 -12.41 -0.36 -0.09
N VAL A 599 -11.86 0.84 -0.29
CA VAL A 599 -11.37 1.65 0.84
C VAL A 599 -12.57 2.34 1.48
N ALA A 600 -12.98 1.88 2.66
CA ALA A 600 -13.95 2.61 3.45
C ALA A 600 -13.39 4.00 3.79
N PHE A 601 -14.22 5.03 3.56
CA PHE A 601 -14.01 6.45 3.91
C PHE A 601 -13.41 6.65 5.32
N GLU A 602 -13.75 5.74 6.23
CA GLU A 602 -13.30 5.66 7.63
C GLU A 602 -11.78 5.74 7.84
N SER A 603 -10.97 5.30 6.86
CA SER A 603 -9.51 5.23 7.00
C SER A 603 -8.76 6.40 6.39
N THR A 604 -9.28 7.01 5.32
CA THR A 604 -8.58 8.03 4.52
C THR A 604 -9.04 9.46 4.74
N PHE A 605 -10.29 9.69 5.16
CA PHE A 605 -10.85 11.04 5.29
C PHE A 605 -11.59 11.29 6.61
N ASN A 606 -11.64 10.30 7.50
CA ASN A 606 -12.31 10.42 8.80
C ASN A 606 -11.43 11.07 9.89
N THR A 607 -10.47 11.91 9.49
CA THR A 607 -9.60 12.72 10.35
C THR A 607 -10.33 13.93 10.96
N ARG A 608 -11.44 13.64 11.65
CA ARG A 608 -12.25 14.54 12.49
C ARG A 608 -12.94 15.69 11.75
N GLY A 609 -14.18 15.97 12.16
CA GLY A 609 -15.00 17.03 11.57
C GLY A 609 -14.29 18.38 11.50
N ARG A 610 -14.26 18.92 10.28
CA ARG A 610 -13.99 20.31 9.91
C ARG A 610 -14.97 20.71 8.81
#